data_AF-A0A1B7U9V4-F1
#
_entry.id   AF-A0A1B7U9V4-F1
#
_cell.length_a   1.000
_cell.length_b   1.000
_cell.length_c   1.000
_cell.angle_alpha   90.00
_cell.angle_beta   90.00
_cell.angle_gamma   90.00
#
_symmetry.space_group_name_H-M   'P 1'
#
loop_
_entity.id
_entity.type
_entity.pdbx_description
1 polymer ?
#
loop_
_entity_poly.entity_id
_entity_poly.type
_entity_poly.pdbx_seq_one_letter_code
_entity_poly.pdbx_strand_id
1 'polypeptide(L)'
;MRHLAANGLGGEAYRTSPLDDQWELYDLTADPIEATNRWTDPQLHELRQHLRTQLKRLRTQSVPERNHPWPYASRRSNAVRSRRSRLARLIRRR
;
A
#
# COMPACT_ATOMS: atom_id res chain seq x y z
N MET A 1 5.45 -2.60 0.41
CA MET A 1 6.42 -1.62 0.97
C MET A 1 6.69 -2.06 2.41
N ARG A 2 7.94 -2.00 2.89
CA ARG A 2 8.28 -2.34 4.28
C ARG A 2 8.41 -1.01 5.03
N HIS A 3 7.51 -0.75 5.97
CA HIS A 3 7.53 0.49 6.74
C HIS A 3 8.44 0.31 7.95
N LEU A 4 9.37 1.23 8.16
CA LEU A 4 10.23 1.24 9.34
C LEU A 4 9.34 1.28 10.60
N ALA A 5 9.52 0.30 11.48
CA ALA A 5 8.76 0.11 12.72
C ALA A 5 9.42 0.85 13.88
N ALA A 6 10.75 0.76 13.97
CA ALA A 6 11.55 1.36 15.02
C ALA A 6 13.00 1.53 14.54
N ASN A 7 13.64 2.61 15.00
CA ASN A 7 15.07 2.85 14.88
C ASN A 7 15.65 3.05 16.28
N GLY A 8 16.42 2.08 16.76
CA GLY A 8 17.02 2.11 18.09
C GLY A 8 18.39 1.43 18.12
N LEU A 9 18.97 1.26 19.31
CA LEU A 9 20.31 0.66 19.49
C LEU A 9 20.46 -0.73 18.85
N GLY A 10 19.36 -1.46 18.64
CA GLY A 10 19.33 -2.77 17.98
C GLY A 10 19.21 -2.72 16.44
N GLY A 11 19.30 -1.54 15.82
CA GLY A 11 19.15 -1.36 14.38
C GLY A 11 17.72 -1.07 13.92
N GLU A 12 17.54 -0.97 12.61
CA GLU A 12 16.25 -0.69 11.97
C GLU A 12 15.35 -1.94 11.97
N ALA A 13 14.25 -1.88 12.71
CA ALA A 13 13.21 -2.90 12.67
C ALA A 13 12.13 -2.49 11.68
N TYR A 14 11.70 -3.38 10.80
CA TYR A 14 10.69 -3.12 9.77
C TYR A 14 9.43 -3.93 10.03
N ARG A 15 8.25 -3.30 9.85
CA ARG A 15 6.96 -3.98 10.02
C ARG A 15 6.75 -4.99 8.89
N THR A 16 6.41 -6.22 9.26
CA THR A 16 6.01 -7.30 8.34
C THR A 16 4.49 -7.50 8.28
N SER A 17 3.77 -7.03 9.30
CA SER A 17 2.31 -7.11 9.37
C SER A 17 1.67 -5.75 9.06
N PRO A 18 0.48 -5.72 8.45
CA PRO A 18 -0.32 -4.50 8.33
C PRO A 18 -0.64 -3.93 9.71
N LEU A 19 -0.78 -2.61 9.79
CA LEU A 19 -1.36 -1.97 10.97
C LEU A 19 -2.88 -2.07 10.90
N ASP A 20 -3.49 -2.28 12.06
CA ASP A 20 -4.94 -2.19 12.19
C ASP A 20 -5.40 -0.74 12.03
N ASP A 21 -6.62 -0.57 11.52
CA ASP A 21 -7.21 0.75 11.38
C ASP A 21 -7.55 1.34 12.76
N GLN A 22 -7.02 2.53 13.04
CA GLN A 22 -7.30 3.29 14.26
C GLN A 22 -8.30 4.40 13.95
N TRP A 23 -9.55 4.00 13.68
CA TRP A 23 -10.61 4.96 13.35
C TRP A 23 -11.01 5.81 14.56
N GLU A 24 -11.45 7.02 14.28
CA GLU A 24 -12.04 7.95 15.25
C GLU A 24 -13.45 8.34 14.80
N LEU A 25 -14.33 8.63 15.76
CA LEU A 25 -15.70 9.05 15.48
C LEU A 25 -16.08 10.23 16.36
N TYR A 26 -16.53 11.32 15.74
CA TYR A 26 -16.93 12.55 16.39
C TYR A 26 -18.37 12.91 16.00
N ASP A 27 -19.14 13.39 16.97
CA ASP A 27 -20.47 13.96 16.74
C ASP A 27 -20.35 15.47 16.58
N LEU A 28 -20.37 15.95 15.33
CA LEU A 28 -20.22 17.37 15.03
C LEU A 28 -21.40 18.24 15.49
N THR A 29 -22.54 17.63 15.83
CA THR A 29 -23.73 18.37 16.31
C THR A 29 -23.59 18.68 17.79
N ALA A 30 -23.15 17.70 18.57
CA ALA A 30 -22.94 17.84 20.02
C ALA A 30 -21.53 18.33 20.39
N ASP A 31 -20.54 18.05 19.54
CA ASP A 31 -19.11 18.34 19.74
C ASP A 31 -18.49 18.91 18.46
N PRO A 32 -18.75 20.19 18.14
CA PRO A 32 -18.25 20.83 16.91
C PRO A 32 -16.74 21.06 16.91
N ILE A 33 -16.06 20.88 18.04
CA ILE A 33 -14.60 21.02 18.16
C ILE A 33 -13.88 19.67 18.13
N GLU A 34 -14.60 18.56 17.94
CA GLU A 34 -14.04 17.20 17.84
C GLU A 34 -13.19 16.81 19.06
N ALA A 35 -13.58 17.25 20.26
CA ALA A 35 -12.79 16.99 21.47
C ALA A 35 -12.93 15.55 21.99
N THR A 36 -14.06 14.89 21.72
CA THR A 36 -14.37 13.59 22.32
C THR A 36 -14.49 12.48 21.27
N ASN A 37 -13.49 11.60 21.22
CA ASN A 37 -13.53 10.42 20.39
C ASN A 37 -14.54 9.39 20.94
N ARG A 38 -15.56 9.05 20.14
CA ARG A 38 -16.63 8.08 20.46
C ARG A 38 -16.45 6.74 19.77
N TRP A 39 -15.27 6.46 19.19
CA TRP A 39 -15.05 5.22 18.43
C TRP A 39 -15.31 3.95 19.26
N THR A 40 -14.96 3.95 20.55
CA THR A 40 -15.12 2.80 21.43
C THR A 40 -16.54 2.65 21.99
N ASP A 41 -17.46 3.56 21.66
CA ASP A 41 -18.84 3.50 22.15
C ASP A 41 -19.58 2.28 21.55
N PRO A 42 -20.08 1.35 22.38
CA PRO A 42 -20.84 0.20 21.90
C PRO A 42 -22.18 0.59 21.28
N GLN A 43 -22.81 1.68 21.70
CA GLN A 43 -24.11 2.13 21.19
C GLN A 43 -24.02 2.61 19.73
N LEU A 44 -22.82 3.02 19.30
CA LEU A 44 -22.57 3.52 17.95
C LEU A 44 -22.07 2.42 16.99
N HIS A 45 -22.19 1.13 17.35
CA HIS A 45 -21.70 0.04 16.49
C HIS A 45 -22.36 0.05 15.10
N GLU A 46 -23.69 0.12 15.03
CA GLU A 46 -24.43 0.15 13.77
C GLU A 46 -24.08 1.36 12.91
N LEU A 47 -23.94 2.53 13.53
CA LEU A 47 -23.50 3.75 12.85
C LEU A 47 -22.10 3.57 12.23
N ARG A 48 -21.16 3.00 12.98
CA ARG A 48 -19.81 2.70 12.46
C ARG A 48 -19.85 1.74 11.27
N GLN A 49 -20.68 0.69 11.32
CA GLN A 49 -20.84 -0.24 10.20
C GLN A 49 -21.41 0.46 8.96
N HIS A 50 -22.41 1.31 9.15
CA HIS A 50 -22.99 2.10 8.08
C HIS A 50 -21.95 3.02 7.42
N LEU A 51 -21.21 3.79 8.22
CA LEU A 51 -20.18 4.72 7.72
C LEU A 51 -19.06 3.99 6.97
N ARG A 52 -18.58 2.85 7.50
CA ARG A 52 -17.57 2.03 6.82
C ARG A 52 -18.07 1.49 5.48
N THR A 53 -19.34 1.13 5.41
CA THR A 53 -19.98 0.68 4.15
C THR A 53 -20.05 1.81 3.14
N GLN A 54 -20.44 3.02 3.57
CA GLN A 54 -20.45 4.22 2.70
C GLN A 54 -19.04 4.55 2.20
N LEU A 55 -18.02 4.51 3.07
CA LEU A 55 -16.63 4.74 2.67
C LEU A 55 -16.16 3.74 1.62
N LYS A 56 -16.50 2.45 1.79
CA LYS A 56 -16.16 1.42 0.79
C LYS A 56 -16.84 1.68 -0.55
N ARG A 57 -18.12 2.08 -0.54
CA ARG A 57 -18.87 2.44 -1.75
C ARG A 57 -18.26 3.64 -2.46
N LEU A 58 -18.01 4.73 -1.72
CA LEU A 58 -17.41 5.95 -2.27
C LEU A 58 -16.01 5.70 -2.79
N ARG A 59 -15.21 4.89 -2.10
CA ARG A 59 -13.89 4.47 -2.59
C ARG A 59 -13.97 3.83 -3.97
N THR A 60 -14.92 2.93 -4.20
CA THR A 60 -15.11 2.29 -5.52
C THR A 60 -15.50 3.30 -6.60
N GLN A 61 -16.24 4.35 -6.25
CA GLN A 61 -16.71 5.36 -7.19
C GLN A 61 -15.65 6.44 -7.49
N SER A 62 -14.86 6.82 -6.48
CA SER A 62 -13.96 7.97 -6.54
C SER A 62 -12.50 7.60 -6.77
N VAL A 63 -12.08 6.36 -6.49
CA VAL A 63 -10.71 5.93 -6.76
C VAL A 63 -10.65 5.35 -8.17
N PRO A 64 -10.03 6.07 -9.13
CA PRO A 64 -9.84 5.54 -10.47
C PRO A 64 -8.95 4.29 -10.42
N GLU A 65 -9.05 3.44 -11.44
CA GLU A 65 -8.05 2.41 -11.66
C GLU A 65 -6.66 3.05 -11.69
N ARG A 66 -5.74 2.43 -10.94
CA ARG A 66 -4.46 3.01 -10.52
C ARG A 66 -3.70 3.65 -11.68
N ASN A 67 -3.14 4.83 -11.43
CA ASN A 67 -2.19 5.53 -12.31
C ASN A 67 -1.20 4.55 -12.95
N HIS A 68 -1.01 4.69 -14.26
CA HIS A 68 -0.07 3.92 -15.07
C HIS A 68 1.26 3.70 -14.32
N PRO A 69 1.87 2.51 -14.44
CA PRO A 69 3.15 2.24 -13.79
C PRO A 69 4.16 3.33 -14.16
N TRP A 70 4.92 3.80 -13.17
CA TRP A 70 6.02 4.74 -13.41
C TRP A 70 6.92 4.21 -14.55
N PRO A 71 7.36 5.04 -15.50
CA PRO A 71 8.11 4.61 -16.68
C PRO A 71 9.38 3.79 -16.38
N TYR A 72 9.92 3.93 -15.17
CA TYR A 72 11.10 3.21 -14.69
C TYR A 72 10.79 1.90 -13.93
N ALA A 73 9.53 1.49 -13.81
CA ALA A 73 9.15 0.24 -13.14
C ALA A 73 9.58 -1.03 -13.89
N SER A 74 10.07 -0.91 -15.14
CA SER A 74 10.79 -1.99 -15.80
C SER A 74 12.19 -2.11 -15.18
N ARG A 75 12.31 -2.89 -14.11
CA ARG A 75 13.63 -3.38 -13.70
C ARG A 75 14.10 -4.31 -14.81
N ARG A 76 14.88 -3.78 -15.75
CA ARG A 76 15.55 -4.60 -16.78
C ARG A 76 16.28 -5.70 -16.02
N SER A 77 15.86 -6.94 -16.21
CA SER A 77 16.72 -8.06 -15.84
C SER A 77 18.02 -7.83 -16.60
N ASN A 78 19.13 -7.68 -15.87
CA ASN A 78 20.44 -7.79 -16.50
C ASN A 78 20.49 -9.24 -17.00
N ALA A 79 20.04 -9.46 -18.23
CA ALA A 79 20.31 -10.68 -18.96
C ALA A 79 21.83 -10.81 -18.91
N VAL A 80 22.31 -11.75 -18.10
CA VAL A 80 23.72 -12.14 -18.03
C VAL A 80 24.12 -12.31 -19.47
N ARG A 81 24.98 -11.40 -19.95
CA ARG A 81 25.42 -11.37 -21.34
C ARG A 81 26.17 -12.67 -21.55
N SER A 82 25.46 -13.69 -22.03
CA SER A 82 26.04 -14.96 -22.44
C SER A 82 27.11 -14.60 -23.46
N ARG A 83 28.37 -14.77 -23.06
CA ARG A 83 29.50 -14.67 -23.97
C ARG A 83 29.38 -15.86 -24.91
N ARG A 84 28.58 -15.72 -25.97
CA ARG A 84 28.64 -16.66 -27.09
C ARG A 84 30.08 -16.66 -27.60
N SER A 85 30.71 -17.79 -27.40
CA SER A 85 32.10 -18.10 -27.72
C SER A 85 32.36 -17.82 -29.21
N ARG A 86 33.61 -17.49 -29.54
CA ARG A 86 34.09 -17.23 -30.91
C ARG A 86 34.14 -18.50 -31.79
N LEU A 87 33.25 -19.45 -31.60
CA LEU A 87 33.18 -20.70 -32.37
C LEU A 87 32.02 -20.75 -33.37
N ALA A 88 31.06 -19.81 -33.30
CA ALA A 88 29.96 -19.72 -34.28
C ALA A 88 30.34 -18.97 -35.58
N ARG A 89 31.61 -19.03 -35.99
CA ARG A 89 32.09 -18.44 -37.25
C ARG A 89 32.83 -19.48 -38.09
N LEU A 90 32.21 -20.64 -38.28
CA LEU A 90 32.56 -21.56 -39.36
C LEU A 90 31.33 -22.41 -39.66
N ILE A 91 30.57 -22.02 -40.69
CA ILE A 91 29.72 -22.84 -41.57
C ILE A 91 28.99 -21.81 -42.45
N ARG A 92 29.70 -21.34 -43.47
CA ARG A 92 29.10 -20.74 -44.68
C ARG A 92 30.03 -21.02 -45.85
N ARG A 93 29.93 -22.23 -46.40
CA ARG A 93 30.23 -22.55 -47.80
C ARG A 93 29.88 -24.00 -48.09
N ARG A 94 28.78 -24.21 -48.78
CA ARG A 94 28.75 -24.88 -50.08
C ARG A 94 27.49 -24.43 -50.82
#